data_AF-A0A2M7Q7P3-F1
#
_entry.id   AF-A0A2M7Q7P3-F1
#
_cell.length_a   1.000
_cell.length_b   1.000
_cell.length_c   1.000
_cell.angle_alpha   90.00
_cell.angle_beta   90.00
_cell.angle_gamma   90.00
#
_symmetry.space_group_name_H-M   'P 1'
#
loop_
_entity.id
_entity.type
_entity.pdbx_description
1 polymer ?
#
loop_
_entity_poly.entity_id
_entity_poly.type
_entity_poly.pdbx_seq_one_letter_code
_entity_poly.pdbx_strand_id
1 'polypeptide(L)' 'MKQIKINYFISIGVLDSIDINGKKYLLVSSESPISQIFLGKKLGDEFEFRGRKIKIKNVF' A
#
# COMPACT_ATOMS: atom_id res chain seq x y z
N MET A 1 6.19 -15.21 -17.67
CA MET A 1 5.09 -14.38 -17.12
C MET A 1 5.69 -13.16 -16.44
N LYS A 2 5.35 -11.93 -16.87
CA LYS A 2 5.93 -10.70 -16.33
C LYS A 2 5.27 -10.39 -14.97
N GLN A 3 6.05 -10.40 -13.89
CA GLN A 3 5.54 -10.15 -12.54
C GLN A 3 5.38 -8.63 -12.34
N ILE A 4 4.14 -8.15 -12.26
CA ILE A 4 3.85 -6.73 -12.02
C ILE A 4 3.99 -6.47 -10.52
N LYS A 5 5.01 -5.70 -10.11
CA LYS A 5 5.21 -5.25 -8.73
C LYS A 5 4.48 -3.92 -8.53
N ILE A 6 3.49 -3.90 -7.63
CA ILE A 6 2.74 -2.70 -7.24
C ILE A 6 3.22 -2.29 -5.83
N ASN A 7 3.57 -1.02 -5.66
CA ASN A 7 4.01 -0.45 -4.37
C ASN A 7 2.89 0.42 -3.78
N TYR A 8 2.74 0.43 -2.46
CA TYR A 8 1.69 1.16 -1.74
C TYR A 8 2.34 2.21 -0.82
N PHE A 9 1.76 3.41 -0.74
CA PHE A 9 2.23 4.51 0.10
C PHE A 9 1.03 5.15 0.83
N ILE A 10 1.10 5.31 2.15
CA ILE A 10 0.03 5.92 2.93
C ILE A 10 0.35 7.42 3.06
N SER A 11 -0.57 8.27 2.63
CA SER A 11 -0.41 9.74 2.59
C SER A 11 -1.65 10.42 3.13
N ILE A 12 -1.46 11.51 3.87
CA ILE A 12 -2.54 12.38 4.31
C ILE A 12 -2.86 13.32 3.15
N GLY A 13 -3.68 12.84 2.21
CA GLY A 13 -4.24 13.66 1.15
C GLY A 13 -4.25 13.01 -0.24
N VAL A 14 -5.40 13.21 -0.89
CA VAL A 14 -5.78 12.97 -2.30
C VAL A 14 -5.89 11.50 -2.76
N LEU A 15 -7.10 11.17 -3.21
CA LEU A 15 -7.50 9.93 -3.88
C LEU A 15 -6.90 9.88 -5.30
N ASP A 16 -5.61 9.61 -5.41
CA ASP A 16 -5.02 9.19 -6.69
C ASP A 16 -3.71 8.42 -6.46
N SER A 17 -3.19 7.88 -7.53
CA SER A 17 -1.85 7.32 -7.61
C SER A 17 -0.84 8.38 -8.02
N ILE A 18 0.32 8.38 -7.37
CA ILE A 18 1.48 9.20 -7.75
C ILE A 18 2.52 8.34 -8.44
N ASP A 19 3.21 8.88 -9.44
CA ASP A 19 4.43 8.28 -9.99
C ASP A 19 5.65 8.92 -9.34
N ILE A 20 6.52 8.11 -8.74
CA ILE A 20 7.80 8.54 -8.19
C ILE A 20 8.87 7.64 -8.81
N ASN A 21 9.77 8.23 -9.61
CA ASN A 21 10.86 7.53 -10.30
C ASN A 21 10.39 6.33 -11.15
N GLY A 22 9.28 6.47 -11.89
CA GLY A 22 8.73 5.42 -12.75
C GLY A 22 8.02 4.31 -11.99
N LYS A 23 7.77 4.51 -10.69
CA LYS A 23 7.00 3.59 -9.85
C LYS A 23 5.70 4.26 -9.46
N LYS A 24 4.60 3.58 -9.76
CA LYS A 24 3.26 3.99 -9.35
C LYS A 24 3.00 3.59 -7.90
N TYR A 25 2.60 4.58 -7.10
CA TYR A 25 2.22 4.43 -5.70
C TYR A 25 0.76 4.82 -5.55
N LEU A 26 -0.04 3.95 -4.96
CA LEU A 26 -1.40 4.31 -4.57
C LEU A 26 -1.34 5.09 -3.25
N LEU A 27 -1.87 6.31 -3.24
CA LEU A 27 -2.03 7.10 -2.02
C LEU A 27 -3.28 6.62 -1.28
N VAL A 28 -3.13 6.32 0.01
CA VAL A 28 -4.23 5.87 0.86
C VAL A 28 -4.38 6.86 2.03
N SER A 29 -5.56 7.47 2.15
CA SER A 29 -5.92 8.30 3.31
C SER A 29 -6.04 7.45 4.59
N SER A 30 -5.61 7.98 5.73
CA SER A 30 -5.73 7.33 7.04
C SER A 30 -7.18 6.95 7.42
N GLU A 31 -8.17 7.68 6.90
CA GLU A 31 -9.60 7.44 7.16
C GLU A 31 -10.20 6.33 6.28
N SER A 32 -9.46 5.85 5.27
CA SER A 32 -9.93 4.80 4.37
C SER A 32 -10.08 3.45 5.09
N PRO A 33 -11.10 2.61 4.77
CA PRO A 33 -11.25 1.28 5.36
C PRO A 33 -10.01 0.39 5.23
N ILE A 34 -9.23 0.55 4.15
CA ILE A 34 -7.99 -0.21 3.95
C ILE A 34 -6.89 0.22 4.94
N SER A 35 -6.88 1.48 5.39
CA SER A 35 -5.92 2.01 6.37
C SER A 35 -6.02 1.32 7.72
N GLN A 36 -7.22 0.90 8.12
CA GLN A 36 -7.43 0.09 9.33
C GLN A 36 -6.67 -1.24 9.29
N ILE A 37 -6.45 -1.80 8.10
CA ILE A 37 -5.73 -3.06 7.92
C ILE A 37 -4.22 -2.86 8.09
N PHE A 38 -3.72 -1.68 7.72
CA PHE A 38 -2.31 -1.30 7.86
C PHE A 38 -1.95 -0.86 9.28
N LEU A 39 -2.91 -0.31 10.04
CA LEU A 39 -2.67 0.14 11.42
C LEU A 39 -2.13 -0.99 12.30
N GLY A 40 -1.02 -0.73 12.97
CA GLY A 40 -0.36 -1.68 13.88
C GLY A 40 0.44 -2.80 13.19
N LYS A 41 0.42 -2.89 11.86
CA LYS A 41 1.26 -3.84 11.12
C LYS A 41 2.71 -3.38 11.06
N LYS A 42 3.62 -4.35 11.08
CA LYS A 42 5.07 -4.15 11.09
C LYS A 42 5.70 -4.64 9.78
N LEU A 43 6.97 -4.28 9.58
CA LEU A 43 7.78 -4.79 8.50
C LEU A 43 7.73 -6.33 8.46
N GLY A 44 7.45 -6.90 7.28
CA GLY A 44 7.37 -8.34 7.09
C GLY A 44 5.99 -8.94 7.30
N ASP A 45 5.05 -8.21 7.91
CA ASP A 45 3.67 -8.68 8.08
C ASP A 45 2.98 -8.85 6.73
N GLU A 46 2.04 -9.81 6.71
CA GLU A 46 1.18 -10.07 5.57
C GLU A 46 -0.28 -9.87 5.96
N PHE A 47 -1.07 -9.34 5.03
CA PHE A 47 -2.50 -9.16 5.19
C PHE A 47 -3.22 -9.47 3.87
N GLU A 48 -4.51 -9.77 3.98
CA GLU A 48 -5.35 -10.02 2.80
C GLU A 48 -6.26 -8.82 2.56
N PHE A 49 -6.31 -8.36 1.31
CA PHE A 49 -7.23 -7.32 0.89
C PHE A 49 -7.80 -7.65 -0.49
N ARG A 50 -9.13 -7.73 -0.59
CA ARG A 50 -9.86 -8.09 -1.83
C ARG A 50 -9.33 -9.38 -2.48
N GLY A 51 -9.10 -10.42 -1.68
CA GLY A 51 -8.61 -11.72 -2.15
C GLY A 51 -7.12 -11.74 -2.55
N ARG A 52 -6.37 -10.68 -2.27
CA ARG A 52 -4.92 -10.60 -2.55
C ARG A 52 -4.14 -10.57 -1.24
N LYS A 53 -3.18 -11.49 -1.11
CA LYS A 53 -2.16 -11.42 -0.04
C LYS A 53 -1.13 -10.36 -0.38
N ILE A 54 -0.92 -9.43 0.53
CA ILE A 54 0.00 -8.31 0.41
C ILE A 54 0.98 -8.38 1.57
N LYS A 55 2.27 -8.19 1.27
CA LYS A 55 3.37 -8.19 2.25
C LYS A 55 3.93 -6.78 2.43
N ILE A 56 4.10 -6.37 3.68
CA ILE A 56 4.74 -5.10 4.02
C ILE A 56 6.25 -5.25 3.86
N LYS A 57 6.80 -4.56 2.87
CA LYS A 57 8.23 -4.63 2.53
C LYS A 57 9.08 -3.51 3.13
N ASN A 58 8.46 -2.39 3.48
CA ASN A 58 9.09 -1.24 4.13
C ASN A 58 8.04 -0.46 4.93
N VAL A 59 8.45 0.16 6.03
CA VAL A 59 7.67 1.11 6.84
C VAL A 59 8.64 2.25 7.17
N PHE A 60 8.20 3.50 6.96
CA PHE A 60 8.98 4.72 7.20
C PHE A 60 8.18 5.66 8.09
#